data_AF-A0A0F9N032-F1
#
_entry.id   AF-A0A0F9N032-F1
#
_cell.length_a   1.000
_cell.length_b   1.000
_cell.length_c   1.000
_cell.angle_alpha   90.00
_cell.angle_beta   90.00
_cell.angle_gamma   90.00
#
_symmetry.space_group_name_H-M   'P 1'
#
loop_
_entity.id
_entity.type
_entity.pdbx_description
1 polymer ?
#
loop_
_entity_poly.entity_id
_entity_poly.type
_entity_poly.pdbx_seq_one_letter_code
_entity_poly.pdbx_strand_id
1 'polypeptide(L)'
;MTEEEVESVYIARRVEGMPVPFLDSERRPCARCGAEVWVDPKARAYWTKYPIICAPNCLNELLEENPGPHTIKIPRAVLESLKEIRDAQRSMRER
;
A
#
# COMPACT_ATOMS: atom_id res chain seq x y z
N MET A 1 -7.23 -21.10 22.12
CA MET A 1 -6.41 -20.54 21.05
C MET A 1 -7.35 -19.76 20.16
N THR A 2 -7.45 -18.46 20.36
CA THR A 2 -8.25 -17.59 19.48
C THR A 2 -7.45 -17.41 18.20
N GLU A 3 -7.95 -17.97 17.10
CA GLU A 3 -7.46 -17.64 15.75
C GLU A 3 -7.53 -16.12 15.60
N GLU A 4 -6.36 -15.48 15.60
CA GLU A 4 -6.22 -14.06 15.33
C GLU A 4 -6.60 -13.88 13.85
N GLU A 5 -7.78 -13.31 13.58
CA GLU A 5 -8.23 -12.98 12.22
C GLU A 5 -7.27 -11.92 11.64
N VAL A 6 -6.23 -12.36 10.95
CA VAL A 6 -5.29 -11.47 10.28
C VAL A 6 -5.95 -10.93 9.02
N GLU A 7 -6.73 -9.86 9.15
CA GLU A 7 -7.24 -9.10 8.02
C GLU A 7 -6.09 -8.51 7.20
N SER A 8 -5.94 -8.97 5.96
CA SER A 8 -4.91 -8.50 5.05
C SER A 8 -5.46 -7.34 4.21
N VAL A 9 -4.79 -6.19 4.24
CA VAL A 9 -5.19 -4.98 3.50
C VAL A 9 -4.10 -4.58 2.49
N TYR A 10 -4.50 -3.95 1.39
CA TYR A 10 -3.56 -3.34 0.44
C TYR A 10 -3.39 -1.85 0.76
N ILE A 11 -2.17 -1.42 1.11
CA ILE A 11 -1.90 -0.04 1.51
C ILE A 11 -1.46 0.77 0.30
N ALA A 12 -2.15 1.88 0.06
CA ALA A 12 -1.90 2.78 -1.07
C ALA A 12 -1.83 4.25 -0.62
N ARG A 13 -1.11 5.10 -1.34
CA ARG A 13 -0.99 6.53 -1.02
C ARG A 13 -2.11 7.33 -1.68
N ARG A 14 -2.65 8.32 -0.96
CA ARG A 14 -3.63 9.27 -1.52
C ARG A 14 -3.04 10.06 -2.69
N VAL A 15 -3.88 10.29 -3.70
CA VAL A 15 -3.54 11.14 -4.84
C VAL A 15 -3.24 12.58 -4.40
N GLU A 16 -3.98 13.10 -3.41
CA GLU A 16 -3.78 14.46 -2.88
C GLU A 16 -2.36 14.70 -2.35
N GLY A 17 -1.75 13.71 -1.70
CA GLY A 17 -0.38 13.80 -1.18
C GLY A 17 0.69 13.53 -2.24
N MET A 18 0.30 13.16 -3.45
CA MET A 18 1.19 12.79 -4.55
C MET A 18 0.48 12.99 -5.90
N PRO A 19 0.31 14.23 -6.36
CA PRO A 19 -0.53 14.51 -7.54
C PRO A 19 0.04 13.94 -8.84
N VAL A 20 1.35 13.66 -8.88
CA VAL A 20 2.03 13.02 -10.01
C VAL A 20 2.34 11.56 -9.63
N PRO A 21 1.84 10.57 -10.38
CA PRO A 21 2.14 9.18 -10.12
C PRO A 21 3.61 8.86 -10.49
N PHE A 22 4.26 7.99 -9.72
CA PHE A 22 5.66 7.59 -9.96
C PHE A 22 5.82 6.57 -11.11
N LEU A 23 4.73 5.92 -11.53
CA LEU A 23 4.66 4.91 -12.60
C LEU A 23 3.28 5.00 -13.30
N ASP A 24 3.04 4.21 -14.35
CA ASP A 24 1.67 3.87 -14.79
C ASP A 24 0.87 3.42 -13.57
N SER A 25 0.06 4.32 -13.01
CA SER A 25 -0.67 4.10 -11.75
C SER A 25 -2.15 4.27 -12.02
N GLU A 26 -2.96 3.38 -11.46
CA GLU A 26 -4.41 3.48 -11.54
C GLU A 26 -4.96 4.21 -10.31
N ARG A 27 -6.02 4.99 -10.50
CA ARG A 27 -6.77 5.56 -9.38
C ARG A 27 -7.80 4.56 -8.87
N ARG A 28 -7.80 4.32 -7.57
CA ARG A 28 -8.81 3.49 -6.91
C ARG A 28 -9.33 4.19 -5.66
N PRO A 29 -10.58 3.92 -5.26
CA PRO A 29 -11.11 4.43 -4.00
C PRO A 29 -10.56 3.63 -2.81
N CYS A 30 -10.28 4.33 -1.72
CA CYS A 30 -10.08 3.71 -0.41
C CYS A 30 -11.38 3.04 0.06
N ALA A 31 -11.30 1.79 0.51
CA ALA A 31 -12.46 1.03 1.00
C ALA A 31 -13.08 1.63 2.27
N ARG A 32 -12.32 2.41 3.06
CA ARG A 32 -12.78 2.98 4.34
C ARG A 32 -13.36 4.39 4.21
N CYS A 33 -12.67 5.30 3.53
CA CYS A 33 -13.06 6.72 3.44
C CYS A 33 -13.41 7.19 2.02
N GLY A 34 -13.30 6.33 1.00
CA GLY A 34 -13.60 6.69 -0.39
C GLY A 34 -12.57 7.59 -1.09
N ALA A 35 -11.53 8.07 -0.38
CA ALA A 35 -10.50 8.92 -0.98
C ALA A 35 -9.76 8.22 -2.14
N GLU A 36 -9.42 8.98 -3.17
CA GLU A 36 -8.63 8.46 -4.29
C GLU A 36 -7.19 8.15 -3.87
N VAL A 37 -6.73 6.96 -4.23
CA VAL A 37 -5.36 6.49 -4.02
C VAL A 37 -4.74 6.00 -5.32
N TRP A 38 -3.41 6.06 -5.39
CA TRP A 38 -2.64 5.44 -6.47
C TRP A 38 -2.39 3.97 -6.16
N VAL A 39 -2.74 3.09 -7.10
CA VAL A 39 -2.36 1.67 -7.06
C VAL A 39 -1.51 1.31 -8.26
N ASP A 40 -0.59 0.39 -8.06
CA ASP A 40 0.27 -0.11 -9.12
C ASP A 40 -0.48 -1.21 -9.92
N PRO A 41 -0.57 -1.12 -11.25
CA PRO A 41 -1.27 -2.10 -12.09
C PRO A 41 -0.57 -3.47 -12.11
N LYS A 42 0.74 -3.55 -11.86
CA LYS A 42 1.46 -4.81 -11.69
C LYS A 42 1.06 -5.50 -10.38
N ALA A 43 0.63 -4.73 -9.38
CA ALA A 43 0.06 -5.24 -8.14
C ALA A 43 -1.44 -5.58 -8.21
N ARG A 44 -2.04 -5.62 -9.42
CA ARG A 44 -3.49 -5.86 -9.61
C ARG A 44 -4.03 -7.11 -8.94
N ALA A 45 -3.28 -8.21 -8.95
CA ALA A 45 -3.68 -9.44 -8.28
C ALA A 45 -3.88 -9.29 -6.75
N TYR A 46 -3.29 -8.25 -6.15
CA TYR A 46 -3.38 -7.98 -4.72
C TYR A 46 -4.50 -6.99 -4.38
N TRP A 47 -4.53 -5.83 -5.03
CA TRP A 47 -5.53 -4.81 -4.70
C TRP A 47 -6.94 -5.15 -5.19
N THR A 48 -7.12 -6.15 -6.07
CA THR A 48 -8.45 -6.73 -6.36
C THR A 48 -8.88 -7.79 -5.35
N LYS A 49 -7.94 -8.38 -4.61
CA LYS A 49 -8.18 -9.45 -3.64
C LYS A 49 -8.35 -8.94 -2.21
N TYR A 50 -7.68 -7.85 -1.88
CA TYR A 50 -7.65 -7.26 -0.54
C TYR A 50 -8.25 -5.85 -0.56
N PRO A 51 -8.97 -5.44 0.50
CA PRO A 51 -9.49 -4.09 0.61
C PRO A 51 -8.34 -3.06 0.59
N ILE A 52 -8.53 -1.99 -0.18
CA ILE A 52 -7.54 -0.93 -0.33
C ILE A 52 -7.71 0.10 0.79
N ILE A 53 -6.64 0.36 1.55
CA ILE A 53 -6.61 1.34 2.63
C ILE A 53 -5.64 2.46 2.28
N CYS A 54 -6.09 3.71 2.45
CA CYS A 54 -5.26 4.87 2.19
C CYS A 54 -4.31 5.19 3.36
N ALA A 55 -3.04 5.44 3.03
CA ALA A 55 -2.07 6.03 3.92
C ALA A 55 -1.93 7.56 3.67
N PRO A 56 -1.70 8.38 4.72
CA PRO A 56 -1.54 7.95 6.12
C PRO A 56 -2.86 7.81 6.91
N ASN A 57 -3.96 8.43 6.48
CA ASN A 57 -5.14 8.64 7.33
C ASN A 57 -5.77 7.35 7.88
N CYS A 58 -6.36 6.54 7.00
CA CYS A 58 -7.05 5.31 7.43
C CYS A 58 -6.10 4.23 7.93
N LEU A 59 -4.84 4.25 7.51
CA LEU A 59 -3.80 3.41 8.10
C LEU A 59 -3.58 3.79 9.57
N ASN A 60 -3.40 5.09 9.87
CA ASN A 60 -3.19 5.55 11.24
C ASN A 60 -4.39 5.24 12.13
N GLU A 61 -5.62 5.45 11.64
CA GLU A 61 -6.84 5.09 12.38
C GLU A 61 -6.85 3.60 12.77
N LEU A 62 -6.49 2.71 11.83
CA LEU A 62 -6.39 1.27 12.12
C LEU A 62 -5.34 0.94 13.19
N LEU A 63 -4.21 1.66 13.18
CA LEU A 63 -3.13 1.49 14.15
C LEU A 63 -3.50 2.04 15.53
N GLU A 64 -4.29 3.12 15.60
CA GLU A 64 -4.80 3.70 16.84
C GLU A 64 -5.89 2.84 17.49
N GLU A 65 -6.78 2.25 16.68
CA GLU A 65 -7.84 1.34 17.15
C GLU A 65 -7.29 0.04 17.75
N ASN A 66 -6.11 -0.40 17.30
CA ASN A 66 -5.51 -1.66 17.73
C ASN A 66 -4.04 -1.44 18.15
N PRO A 67 -3.77 -0.84 19.32
CA PRO A 67 -2.40 -0.55 19.73
C PRO A 67 -1.60 -1.84 19.99
N GLY A 68 -0.72 -2.21 19.05
CA GLY A 68 0.13 -3.41 19.15
C GLY A 68 1.10 -3.58 17.97
N PRO A 69 2.01 -4.58 18.00
CA PRO A 69 2.87 -4.89 16.86
C PRO A 69 2.06 -5.51 15.71
N HIS A 70 1.77 -4.74 14.66
CA HIS A 70 1.05 -5.24 13.49
C HIS A 70 1.98 -5.93 12.50
N THR A 71 1.66 -7.17 12.14
CA THR A 71 2.33 -7.88 11.05
C THR A 71 1.55 -7.66 9.76
N ILE A 72 1.92 -6.64 8.97
CA ILE A 72 1.37 -6.47 7.62
C ILE A 72 2.01 -7.55 6.74
N LYS A 73 1.20 -8.52 6.30
CA LYS A 73 1.65 -9.54 5.34
C LYS A 73 1.83 -8.89 3.96
N ILE A 74 3.03 -8.40 3.69
CA ILE A 74 3.39 -7.88 2.37
C ILE A 74 3.62 -9.08 1.43
N PRO A 75 2.89 -9.18 0.30
CA PRO A 75 3.14 -10.24 -0.66
C PRO A 75 4.57 -10.19 -1.22
N ARG A 76 5.17 -11.37 -1.45
CA ARG A 76 6.55 -11.48 -1.91
C ARG A 76 6.85 -10.71 -3.20
N ALA A 77 5.90 -10.67 -4.14
CA ALA A 77 6.06 -9.91 -5.38
C ALA A 77 6.13 -8.38 -5.13
N VAL A 78 5.38 -7.87 -4.14
CA VAL A 78 5.45 -6.45 -3.76
C VAL A 78 6.81 -6.13 -3.15
N LEU A 79 7.36 -7.04 -2.33
CA LEU A 79 8.72 -6.90 -1.79
C LEU A 79 9.79 -6.90 -2.88
N GLU A 80 9.63 -7.71 -3.93
CA GLU A 80 10.56 -7.73 -5.07
C GLU A 80 10.46 -6.44 -5.89
N SER A 81 9.26 -5.96 -6.21
CA SER A 81 9.09 -4.68 -6.90
C SER A 81 9.63 -3.48 -6.09
N LEU A 82 9.47 -3.49 -4.76
CA LEU A 82 10.05 -2.46 -3.88
C LEU A 82 11.59 -2.49 -3.89
N LYS A 83 12.21 -3.67 -4.01
CA LYS A 83 13.66 -3.78 -4.20
C LYS A 83 14.08 -3.19 -5.54
N GLU A 84 13.40 -3.53 -6.63
CA GLU A 84 13.71 -2.98 -7.95
C GLU A 84 13.64 -1.44 -7.97
N ILE A 85 12.61 -0.85 -7.34
CA ILE A 85 12.47 0.60 -7.21
C ILE A 85 13.63 1.18 -6.38
N ARG A 86 14.01 0.53 -5.28
CA ARG A 86 15.12 0.97 -4.42
C ARG A 86 16.46 0.95 -5.18
N ASP A 87 16.72 -0.11 -5.93
CA ASP A 87 17.95 -0.26 -6.72
C ASP A 87 17.97 0.74 -7.89
N ALA A 88 16.83 1.00 -8.53
CA ALA A 88 16.69 2.06 -9.54
C ALA A 88 16.97 3.46 -8.96
N GLN A 89 16.46 3.77 -7.77
CA GLN A 89 16.74 5.05 -7.10
C GLN A 89 18.20 5.18 -6.65
N ARG A 90 18.84 4.08 -6.23
CA ARG A 90 20.27 4.07 -5.88
C ARG A 90 21.14 4.37 -7.11
N SER A 91 20.83 3.76 -8.25
CA SER A 91 21.56 3.98 -9.50
C SER A 91 21.45 5.42 -10.02
N MET A 92 20.33 6.11 -9.78
CA MET A 92 20.18 7.53 -10.13
C MET A 92 20.95 8.49 -9.20
N ARG A 93 21.28 8.07 -7.98
CA ARG A 93 21.99 8.91 -6.99
C ARG A 93 23.52 8.84 -7.11
N GLU A 94 24.04 7.84 -7.82
CA GLU A 94 25.47 7.61 -8.07
C GLU A 94 25.93 8.12 -9.45
N ARG A 95 25.11 8.95 -10.13
CA ARG A 95 25.44 9.64 -11.39
C ARG A 95 25.62 11.13 -11.19
#